data_AF-A0A3M5EG73-F1
#
_entry.id   AF-A0A3M5EG73-F1
#
_cell.length_a   1.000
_cell.length_b   1.000
_cell.length_c   1.000
_cell.angle_alpha   90.00
_cell.angle_beta   90.00
_cell.angle_gamma   90.00
#
_symmetry.space_group_name_H-M   'P 1'
#
loop_
_entity.id
_entity.type
_entity.pdbx_description
1 polymer ?
#
loop_
_entity_poly.entity_id
_entity_poly.type
_entity_poly.pdbx_seq_one_letter_code
_entity_poly.pdbx_strand_id
1 'polypeptide(L)' 'MQGGKLKAKKEIRVASLFKDAAPEFLRMIVVHELAHLKESEHNKAFYQLCQYMLPDYHQLEFDLRVYLTWKSL' A
#
# COMPACT_ATOMS: atom_id res chain seq x y z
N MET A 1 -25.74 -28.17 2.81
CA MET A 1 -25.81 -26.99 3.68
C MET A 1 -24.61 -26.10 3.41
N GLN A 2 -24.83 -24.79 3.35
CA GLN A 2 -23.94 -23.74 2.83
C GLN A 2 -22.63 -23.60 3.60
N GLY A 3 -21.50 -23.45 2.88
CA GLY A 3 -20.27 -22.85 3.39
C GLY A 3 -20.06 -21.52 2.67
N GLY A 4 -20.47 -20.43 3.30
CA GLY A 4 -20.56 -19.10 2.68
C GLY A 4 -19.24 -18.64 2.08
N LYS A 5 -19.29 -18.17 0.83
CA LYS A 5 -18.21 -17.39 0.21
C LYS A 5 -17.85 -16.25 1.16
N LEU A 6 -16.65 -16.30 1.74
CA LEU A 6 -16.05 -15.17 2.44
C LEU A 6 -15.98 -14.01 1.44
N LYS A 7 -16.92 -13.07 1.53
CA LYS A 7 -16.83 -11.79 0.84
C LYS A 7 -15.58 -11.12 1.40
N ALA A 8 -14.52 -11.05 0.60
CA ALA A 8 -13.40 -10.16 0.89
C ALA A 8 -13.99 -8.75 1.10
N LYS A 9 -14.01 -8.29 2.34
CA LYS A 9 -14.38 -6.91 2.66
C LYS A 9 -13.29 -6.04 2.02
N LYS A 10 -13.65 -5.32 0.96
CA LYS A 10 -12.76 -4.38 0.25
C LYS A 10 -12.57 -3.10 1.08
N GLU A 11 -12.01 -3.24 2.28
CA GLU A 11 -11.70 -2.14 3.18
C GLU A 11 -10.18 -1.91 3.17
N ILE A 12 -9.74 -0.70 2.80
CA ILE A 12 -8.35 -0.27 2.98
C ILE A 12 -8.24 0.31 4.39
N ARG A 13 -7.48 -0.34 5.26
CA ARG A 13 -7.23 0.11 6.63
C ARG A 13 -5.80 0.58 6.77
N VAL A 14 -5.62 1.88 6.94
CA VAL A 14 -4.30 2.47 7.20
C VAL A 14 -4.09 2.53 8.72
N ALA A 15 -2.96 2.01 9.20
CA ALA A 15 -2.64 1.99 10.63
C ALA A 15 -2.54 3.42 11.20
N SER A 16 -2.93 3.60 12.46
CA SER A 16 -2.84 4.91 13.15
C SER A 16 -1.43 5.46 13.25
N LEU A 17 -0.41 4.60 13.10
CA LEU A 17 1.01 4.96 13.02
C LEU A 17 1.28 6.00 11.93
N PHE A 18 0.49 6.02 10.86
CA PHE A 18 0.67 6.96 9.75
C PHE A 18 -0.07 8.29 9.93
N LYS A 19 -0.69 8.55 11.09
CA LYS A 19 -1.37 9.84 11.35
C LYS A 19 -0.42 11.03 11.33
N ASP A 20 0.79 10.84 11.86
CA ASP A 20 1.83 11.88 11.92
C ASP A 20 2.82 11.78 10.75
N ALA A 21 2.59 10.85 9.81
CA ALA A 21 3.41 10.69 8.63
C ALA A 21 3.10 11.76 7.59
N ALA A 22 4.08 12.05 6.72
CA ALA A 22 3.88 12.92 5.58
C ALA A 22 2.73 12.40 4.68
N PRO A 23 1.85 13.27 4.15
CA PRO A 23 0.68 12.86 3.38
C PRO A 23 1.03 12.04 2.13
N GLU A 24 2.24 12.20 1.59
CA GLU A 24 2.79 11.44 0.47
C GLU A 24 2.90 9.94 0.81
N PHE A 25 3.24 9.59 2.06
CA PHE A 25 3.29 8.20 2.50
C PHE A 25 1.90 7.56 2.52
N LEU A 26 0.87 8.31 2.93
CA LEU A 26 -0.52 7.84 2.88
C LEU A 26 -0.96 7.57 1.44
N ARG A 27 -0.60 8.45 0.50
CA ARG A 27 -0.90 8.26 -0.93
C ARG A 27 -0.22 7.00 -1.48
N MET A 28 1.05 6.80 -1.15
CA MET A 28 1.80 5.61 -1.56
C MET A 28 1.15 4.33 -1.01
N ILE A 29 0.80 4.29 0.27
CA ILE A 29 0.12 3.14 0.91
C ILE A 29 -1.22 2.86 0.20
N VAL A 30 -2.04 3.89 -0.05
CA VAL A 30 -3.32 3.69 -0.74
C VAL A 30 -3.11 3.12 -2.15
N VAL A 31 -2.12 3.61 -2.90
CA VAL A 31 -1.78 3.08 -4.23
C VAL A 31 -1.30 1.62 -4.15
N HIS A 32 -0.49 1.28 -3.15
CA HIS A 32 -0.05 -0.09 -2.88
C HIS A 32 -1.23 -1.04 -2.66
N GLU A 33 -2.14 -0.68 -1.74
CA GLU A 33 -3.30 -1.51 -1.41
C GLU A 33 -4.31 -1.58 -2.57
N LEU A 34 -4.44 -0.53 -3.37
CA LEU A 34 -5.25 -0.56 -4.59
C LEU A 34 -4.67 -1.49 -5.65
N ALA A 35 -3.34 -1.52 -5.81
CA ALA A 35 -2.67 -2.42 -6.75
C ALA A 35 -2.92 -3.90 -6.38
N HIS A 36 -2.97 -4.23 -5.09
CA HIS A 36 -3.32 -5.57 -4.57
C HIS A 36 -4.73 -6.06 -4.96
N LEU A 37 -5.63 -5.16 -5.38
CA LEU A 37 -6.94 -5.58 -5.91
C LEU A 37 -6.84 -6.27 -7.27
N LYS A 38 -5.72 -6.08 -7.99
CA LYS A 38 -5.48 -6.63 -9.33
C LYS A 38 -4.26 -7.55 -9.39
N GLU A 39 -3.17 -7.17 -8.72
CA GLU A 39 -1.89 -7.89 -8.72
C GLU A 39 -1.53 -8.25 -7.28
N SER A 40 -1.55 -9.54 -6.91
CA SER A 40 -1.34 -9.96 -5.51
C SER A 40 0.12 -9.99 -5.06
N GLU A 41 1.05 -10.22 -5.99
CA GLU A 41 2.48 -10.35 -5.70
C GLU A 41 3.20 -9.06 -6.10
N HIS A 42 4.23 -8.67 -5.33
CA HIS A 42 5.11 -7.53 -5.63
C HIS A 42 6.07 -7.82 -6.81
N ASN A 43 5.51 -8.12 -7.98
CA ASN A 43 6.22 -8.41 -9.21
C ASN A 43 6.24 -7.20 -10.15
N LYS A 44 6.82 -7.35 -11.36
CA LYS A 44 6.92 -6.27 -12.35
C LYS A 44 5.56 -5.63 -12.69
N ALA A 45 4.50 -6.44 -12.82
CA ALA A 45 3.17 -5.93 -13.16
C ALA A 45 2.57 -5.10 -12.01
N PHE A 46 2.76 -5.54 -10.76
CA PHE A 46 2.38 -4.75 -9.57
C PHE A 46 3.07 -3.38 -9.56
N TYR A 47 4.40 -3.34 -9.68
CA TYR A 47 5.12 -2.07 -9.65
C TYR A 47 4.78 -1.16 -10.83
N GLN A 48 4.53 -1.72 -12.02
CA GLN A 48 4.05 -0.94 -13.16
C GLN A 48 2.67 -0.33 -12.90
N LEU A 49 1.76 -1.08 -12.27
CA LEU A 49 0.44 -0.57 -11.89
C LEU A 49 0.53 0.53 -10.83
N CYS A 50 1.39 0.36 -9.83
CA CYS A 50 1.67 1.38 -8.82
C CYS A 50 2.22 2.67 -9.45
N GLN A 51 3.24 2.57 -10.30
CA GLN A 51 3.83 3.74 -10.97
C GLN A 51 2.88 4.43 -11.95
N TYR A 52 1.96 3.68 -12.56
CA TYR A 52 0.89 4.25 -13.38
C TYR A 52 -0.05 5.14 -12.54
N MET A 53 -0.36 4.74 -11.31
CA MET A 53 -1.21 5.53 -10.39
C MET A 53 -0.44 6.64 -9.67
N LEU A 54 0.86 6.44 -9.42
CA LEU A 54 1.73 7.37 -8.68
C LEU A 54 3.15 7.33 -9.26
N PRO A 55 3.54 8.29 -10.12
CA PRO A 55 4.82 8.24 -10.85
C PRO A 55 6.07 8.10 -9.97
N ASP A 56 6.06 8.69 -8.78
CA ASP A 56 7.13 8.69 -7.78
C ASP A 56 7.02 7.55 -6.76
N TYR A 57 6.17 6.54 -7.01
CA TYR A 57 5.87 5.45 -6.10
C TYR A 57 7.13 4.80 -5.46
N HIS A 58 8.14 4.47 -6.27
CA HIS A 58 9.36 3.81 -5.75
C HIS A 58 10.12 4.68 -4.75
N GLN A 59 10.17 5.98 -4.99
CA GLN A 59 10.86 6.90 -4.08
C GLN A 59 10.10 6.99 -2.77
N LEU A 60 8.77 7.18 -2.82
CA LEU A 60 7.93 7.24 -1.63
C LEU A 60 7.90 5.92 -0.85
N GLU A 61 7.97 4.77 -1.53
CA GLU A 61 8.07 3.45 -0.91
C GLU A 61 9.41 3.26 -0.19
N PHE A 62 10.50 3.73 -0.78
CA PHE A 62 11.81 3.75 -0.13
C PHE A 62 11.82 4.69 1.08
N ASP A 63 11.36 5.92 0.92
CA ASP A 63 11.33 6.93 1.99
C ASP A 63 10.46 6.49 3.16
N LEU A 64 9.32 5.86 2.89
CA LEU A 64 8.48 5.28 3.95
C LEU A 64 9.24 4.20 4.73
N ARG A 65 9.96 3.32 4.04
CA ARG A 65 10.76 2.27 4.72
C ARG A 65 11.84 2.89 5.61
N VAL A 66 12.55 3.91 5.13
CA VAL A 66 13.55 4.64 5.93
C VAL A 66 12.90 5.30 7.14
N TYR A 67 11.77 6.00 6.96
CA TYR A 67 11.04 6.65 8.05
C TYR A 67 10.59 5.65 9.12
N LEU A 68 10.06 4.49 8.72
CA LEU A 68 9.63 3.44 9.65
C LEU A 68 10.82 2.81 10.39
N THR A 69 11.95 2.60 9.71
CA THR A 69 13.18 2.16 10.36
C THR A 69 13.64 3.17 11.42
N TRP A 70 13.67 4.47 11.08
CA TRP A 70 14.04 5.52 12.04
C TRP A 70 13.08 5.59 13.23
N LYS A 71 11.76 5.49 13.00
CA LYS A 71 10.74 5.47 14.09
C LYS A 71 10.82 4.24 15.00
N SER A 72 11.45 3.15 14.54
CA SER A 72 11.60 1.91 15.30
C SER A 72 12.87 1.83 16.17
N LEU A 73 13.77 2.81 16.01
CA LEU A 73 14.97 3.01 16.83
C LEU A 73 14.67 3.97 17.99
#